data_AF-W4UNF0-F1
#
_entry.id   AF-W4UNF0-F1
#
_cell.length_a   1.000
_cell.length_b   1.000
_cell.length_c   1.000
_cell.angle_alpha   90.00
_cell.angle_beta   90.00
_cell.angle_gamma   90.00
#
_symmetry.space_group_name_H-M   'P 1'
#
loop_
_entity.id
_entity.type
_entity.pdbx_description
1 polymer ?
#
loop_
_entity_poly.entity_id
_entity_poly.type
_entity_poly.pdbx_seq_one_letter_code
_entity_poly.pdbx_strand_id
1 'polypeptide(L)'
;MIKKIIGLLCVFFLMISCKETEKQRFVRLLNEWLGEIVYYPSGMCFTSYSKDSVITKCDKSIFPYTILNYVDSTGCFSCRLQLSKWKELIAEFDSITPHKLDFIFIFNSQDERVLARLLKREHFTNFVYIDEIDTLNKINHFPKDENFQTFLLDKDDRVLAIGNPIHNPKVKELYKKVILGDETFKQIPHKNTTVKKDKSVANLGSFPSEEEVVTEFTLTNTGDTPLVVVDVVTSCGCTTVEYSRKPVLPGKGLKLSIKYKADQPGYFNKSVKVFCNAEKSPLLLNITGNALTD
;
A
#
# COMPACT_ATOMS: atom_id res chain seq x y z
N MET A 1 -32.83 50.93 -15.26
CA MET A 1 -32.39 51.29 -13.90
C MET A 1 -32.57 50.19 -12.84
N ILE A 2 -33.19 49.02 -13.04
CA ILE A 2 -32.82 47.78 -13.78
C ILE A 2 -31.34 47.33 -13.62
N LYS A 3 -31.14 46.28 -12.80
CA LYS A 3 -30.15 45.17 -12.94
C LYS A 3 -28.67 45.36 -12.58
N LYS A 4 -28.27 46.22 -11.63
CA LYS A 4 -26.84 46.29 -11.21
C LYS A 4 -26.49 46.01 -9.75
N ILE A 5 -27.46 45.76 -8.86
CA ILE A 5 -27.15 45.69 -7.40
C ILE A 5 -27.29 44.27 -6.81
N ILE A 6 -27.88 43.31 -7.51
CA ILE A 6 -28.05 41.92 -6.97
C ILE A 6 -26.87 41.00 -7.36
N GLY A 7 -25.96 41.45 -8.23
CA GLY A 7 -24.83 40.66 -8.74
C GLY A 7 -23.54 40.75 -7.93
N LEU A 8 -23.56 41.28 -6.70
CA LEU A 8 -22.35 41.50 -5.90
C LEU A 8 -22.40 40.92 -4.48
N LEU A 9 -23.27 39.93 -4.24
CA LEU A 9 -23.38 39.24 -2.95
C LEU A 9 -23.26 37.71 -3.01
N CYS A 10 -23.03 37.13 -4.20
CA CYS A 10 -22.99 35.67 -4.39
C CYS A 10 -21.66 35.10 -4.92
N VAL A 11 -20.55 35.83 -4.89
CA VAL A 11 -19.24 35.31 -5.37
C VAL A 11 -18.18 35.25 -4.27
N PHE A 12 -18.55 35.46 -3.00
CA PHE A 12 -17.62 35.31 -1.86
C PHE A 12 -17.86 34.06 -1.02
N PHE A 13 -18.41 33.01 -1.64
CA PHE A 13 -18.45 31.66 -1.06
C PHE A 13 -17.87 30.69 -2.09
N LEU A 14 -16.97 29.81 -1.62
CA LEU A 14 -16.35 28.67 -2.33
C LEU A 14 -14.95 28.87 -2.93
N MET A 15 -14.05 29.55 -2.22
CA MET A 15 -12.62 29.23 -2.30
C MET A 15 -12.02 28.98 -0.91
N ILE A 16 -12.76 28.25 -0.06
CA ILE A 16 -12.10 27.53 1.04
C ILE A 16 -11.55 26.26 0.40
N SER A 17 -10.36 26.38 -0.21
CA SER A 17 -9.51 25.23 -0.45
C SER A 17 -9.24 24.61 0.92
N CYS A 18 -9.99 23.57 1.29
CA CYS A 18 -9.70 22.80 2.50
C CYS A 18 -8.27 22.27 2.40
N LYS A 19 -7.33 22.94 3.08
CA LYS A 19 -5.98 22.42 3.26
C LYS A 19 -6.11 21.14 4.09
N GLU A 20 -5.76 20.01 3.50
CA GLU A 20 -5.68 18.73 4.20
C GLU A 20 -4.76 18.87 5.43
N THR A 21 -5.24 18.44 6.60
CA THR A 21 -4.42 18.44 7.82
C THR A 21 -3.38 17.32 7.77
N GLU A 22 -2.26 17.44 8.49
CA GLU A 22 -1.24 16.38 8.55
C GLU A 22 -1.80 15.03 9.00
N LYS A 23 -2.74 15.04 9.96
CA LYS A 23 -3.41 13.83 10.43
C LYS A 23 -4.24 13.18 9.32
N GLN A 24 -5.01 13.97 8.56
CA GLN A 24 -5.80 13.46 7.43
C GLN A 24 -4.89 12.90 6.34
N ARG A 25 -3.78 13.60 6.04
CA ARG A 25 -2.78 13.15 5.08
C ARG A 25 -2.11 11.84 5.47
N PHE A 26 -1.71 11.70 6.73
CA PHE A 26 -1.14 10.48 7.27
C PHE A 26 -2.11 9.31 7.13
N VAL A 27 -3.37 9.50 7.55
CA VAL A 27 -4.41 8.46 7.44
C VAL A 27 -4.68 8.10 5.99
N ARG A 28 -4.71 9.09 5.08
CA ARG A 28 -4.88 8.85 3.65
C ARG A 28 -3.73 8.03 3.08
N LEU A 29 -2.48 8.44 3.31
CA LEU A 29 -1.29 7.74 2.81
C LEU A 29 -1.16 6.33 3.41
N LEU A 30 -1.50 6.16 4.69
CA LEU A 30 -1.56 4.84 5.31
C LEU A 30 -2.57 3.93 4.59
N ASN A 31 -3.77 4.41 4.31
CA ASN A 31 -4.78 3.63 3.60
C ASN A 31 -4.42 3.37 2.14
N GLU A 32 -3.75 4.32 1.46
CA GLU A 32 -3.30 4.16 0.07
C GLU A 32 -2.20 3.11 -0.08
N TRP A 33 -1.31 3.01 0.91
CA TRP A 33 -0.13 2.15 0.81
C TRP A 33 -0.27 0.81 1.52
N LEU A 34 -1.17 0.66 2.50
CA LEU A 34 -1.32 -0.60 3.23
C LEU A 34 -1.65 -1.77 2.28
N GLY A 35 -0.86 -2.83 2.34
CA GLY A 35 -1.02 -4.03 1.51
C GLY A 35 -0.45 -3.94 0.10
N GLU A 36 -0.03 -2.74 -0.34
CA GLU A 36 0.68 -2.55 -1.61
C GLU A 36 2.05 -3.25 -1.56
N ILE A 37 2.48 -3.78 -2.71
CA ILE A 37 3.76 -4.49 -2.83
C ILE A 37 4.82 -3.50 -3.31
N VAL A 38 5.96 -3.48 -2.63
CA VAL A 38 7.15 -2.75 -3.11
C VAL A 38 7.89 -3.63 -4.11
N TYR A 39 8.02 -3.14 -5.34
CA TYR A 39 8.76 -3.80 -6.41
C TYR A 39 10.20 -3.30 -6.47
N TYR A 40 11.15 -4.21 -6.68
CA TYR A 40 12.57 -3.89 -6.76
C TYR A 40 13.08 -4.05 -8.20
N PRO A 41 14.05 -3.23 -8.65
CA PRO A 41 14.70 -3.41 -9.95
C PRO A 41 15.42 -4.75 -10.06
N SER A 42 15.40 -5.36 -11.25
CA SER A 42 16.19 -6.56 -11.54
C SER A 42 17.69 -6.27 -11.41
N GLY A 43 18.43 -7.12 -10.68
CA GLY A 43 19.87 -6.94 -10.48
C GLY A 43 20.23 -5.87 -9.45
N MET A 44 19.27 -5.40 -8.64
CA MET A 44 19.56 -4.56 -7.48
C MET A 44 20.51 -5.31 -6.54
N CYS A 45 21.65 -4.69 -6.21
CA CYS A 45 22.60 -5.26 -5.27
C CYS A 45 22.90 -4.25 -4.16
N PHE A 46 22.79 -4.70 -2.92
CA PHE A 46 23.05 -3.90 -1.75
C PHE A 46 24.52 -3.99 -1.33
N THR A 47 25.08 -2.87 -0.92
CA THR A 47 26.48 -2.73 -0.57
C THR A 47 26.64 -2.32 0.89
N SER A 48 27.51 -3.00 1.64
CA SER A 48 27.97 -2.54 2.95
C SER A 48 29.32 -1.85 2.82
N TYR A 49 29.41 -0.65 3.39
CA TYR A 49 30.57 0.24 3.30
C TYR A 49 31.45 0.23 4.57
N SER A 50 31.23 -0.70 5.49
CA SER A 50 31.80 -0.67 6.85
C SER A 50 33.19 -1.27 7.04
N LYS A 51 33.73 -1.97 6.04
CA LYS A 51 35.04 -2.62 6.11
C LYS A 51 35.92 -2.11 4.98
N ASP A 52 37.24 -2.35 5.08
CA ASP A 52 38.18 -2.10 3.97
C ASP A 52 37.74 -2.83 2.69
N SER A 53 37.01 -3.93 2.85
CA SER A 53 36.34 -4.67 1.79
C SER A 53 34.88 -4.22 1.64
N VAL A 54 34.48 -3.91 0.41
CA VAL A 54 33.10 -3.68 0.01
C VAL A 54 32.40 -5.05 -0.13
N ILE A 55 31.31 -5.27 0.61
CA ILE A 55 30.51 -6.49 0.51
C ILE A 55 29.22 -6.17 -0.25
N THR A 56 28.95 -6.93 -1.31
CA THR A 56 27.76 -6.79 -2.14
C THR A 56 26.86 -8.02 -2.02
N LYS A 57 25.56 -7.81 -1.85
CA LYS A 57 24.52 -8.86 -1.83
C LYS A 57 23.42 -8.52 -2.81
N CYS A 58 23.09 -9.44 -3.71
CA CYS A 58 21.99 -9.25 -4.66
C CYS A 58 20.72 -10.01 -4.26
N ASP A 59 20.78 -10.76 -3.16
CA ASP A 59 19.64 -11.43 -2.54
C ASP A 59 19.26 -10.72 -1.24
N LYS A 60 17.96 -10.61 -0.98
CA LYS A 60 17.43 -10.04 0.25
C LYS A 60 17.57 -11.00 1.42
N SER A 61 17.67 -10.44 2.62
CA SER A 61 17.69 -11.24 3.83
C SER A 61 16.32 -11.87 4.11
N ILE A 62 16.30 -13.06 4.70
CA ILE A 62 15.08 -13.84 4.96
C ILE A 62 14.49 -13.45 6.33
N PHE A 63 14.31 -12.16 6.58
CA PHE A 63 13.65 -11.67 7.80
C PHE A 63 12.13 -11.58 7.60
N PRO A 64 11.33 -11.84 8.64
CA PRO A 64 9.87 -11.74 8.55
C PRO A 64 9.38 -10.30 8.31
N TYR A 65 10.19 -9.31 8.68
CA TYR A 65 9.90 -7.90 8.49
C TYR A 65 11.11 -7.15 7.93
N THR A 66 10.85 -6.10 7.14
CA THR A 66 11.88 -5.19 6.62
C THR A 66 11.44 -3.75 6.84
N ILE A 67 12.31 -2.89 7.37
CA ILE A 67 12.14 -1.44 7.25
C ILE A 67 12.90 -0.98 6.02
N LEU A 68 12.16 -0.52 5.02
CA LEU A 68 12.70 0.11 3.82
C LEU A 68 12.68 1.62 3.98
N ASN A 69 13.84 2.26 3.91
CA ASN A 69 13.97 3.71 3.90
C ASN A 69 14.48 4.16 2.52
N TYR A 70 13.62 4.85 1.78
CA TYR A 70 14.00 5.54 0.55
C TYR A 70 14.28 7.01 0.87
N VAL A 71 15.39 7.54 0.35
CA VAL A 71 15.77 8.94 0.53
C VAL A 71 16.19 9.51 -0.81
N ASP A 72 15.50 10.56 -1.22
CA ASP A 72 15.96 11.44 -2.29
C ASP A 72 17.06 12.36 -1.74
N SER A 73 18.30 12.04 -2.07
CA SER A 73 19.48 12.74 -1.59
C SER A 73 19.97 13.84 -2.54
N THR A 74 19.14 14.27 -3.50
CA THR A 74 19.41 15.48 -4.29
C THR A 74 19.48 16.72 -3.37
N GLY A 75 20.69 17.09 -2.92
CA GLY A 75 20.92 18.24 -2.03
C GLY A 75 21.90 17.98 -0.88
N CYS A 76 21.68 18.59 0.28
CA CYS A 76 22.58 18.46 1.45
C CYS A 76 22.46 17.06 2.08
N PHE A 77 23.51 16.25 1.93
CA PHE A 77 23.52 14.85 2.35
C PHE A 77 23.40 14.62 3.87
N SER A 78 24.05 15.44 4.71
CA SER A 78 24.18 15.10 6.14
C SER A 78 22.87 15.19 6.93
N CYS A 79 22.01 16.18 6.64
CA CYS A 79 20.74 16.37 7.37
C CYS A 79 19.64 15.42 6.92
N ARG A 80 19.64 14.99 5.65
CA ARG A 80 18.63 14.11 5.08
C ARG A 80 18.84 12.63 5.43
N LEU A 81 20.10 12.18 5.46
CA LEU A 81 20.41 10.76 5.68
C LEU A 81 20.24 10.31 7.12
N GLN A 82 20.52 11.20 8.09
CA GLN A 82 20.27 10.96 9.53
C GLN A 82 20.88 9.66 10.06
N LEU A 83 22.05 9.27 9.55
CA LEU A 83 22.68 7.97 9.80
C LEU A 83 22.85 7.67 11.29
N SER A 84 23.20 8.67 12.11
CA SER A 84 23.32 8.51 13.57
C SER A 84 22.00 8.10 14.23
N LYS A 85 20.89 8.75 13.85
CA LYS A 85 19.56 8.43 14.39
C LYS A 85 19.07 7.06 13.90
N TRP A 86 19.39 6.69 12.66
CA TRP A 86 19.12 5.34 12.16
C TRP A 86 19.89 4.28 12.95
N LYS A 87 21.17 4.51 13.25
CA LYS A 87 21.97 3.59 14.08
C LYS A 87 21.37 3.39 15.47
N GLU A 88 20.94 4.46 16.12
CA GLU A 88 20.24 4.39 17.42
C GLU A 88 18.96 3.57 17.31
N LEU A 89 18.15 3.82 16.28
CA LEU A 89 16.90 3.09 16.05
C LEU A 89 17.16 1.60 15.77
N ILE A 90 18.15 1.28 14.94
CA ILE A 90 18.55 -0.10 14.65
C ILE A 90 18.96 -0.82 15.93
N ALA A 91 19.82 -0.20 16.75
CA ALA A 91 20.23 -0.78 18.03
C ALA A 91 19.04 -0.98 18.98
N GLU A 92 18.09 -0.05 18.99
CA GLU A 92 16.83 -0.19 19.75
C GLU A 92 16.03 -1.41 19.28
N PHE A 93 15.82 -1.58 17.97
CA PHE A 93 15.06 -2.70 17.40
C PHE A 93 15.77 -4.05 17.53
N ASP A 94 17.09 -4.09 17.34
CA ASP A 94 17.89 -5.30 17.51
C ASP A 94 17.82 -5.82 18.95
N SER A 95 17.75 -4.91 19.94
CA SER A 95 17.63 -5.27 21.35
C SER A 95 16.25 -5.86 21.71
N ILE A 96 15.18 -5.46 21.02
CA ILE A 96 13.80 -5.89 21.36
C ILE A 96 13.29 -7.02 20.47
N THR A 97 13.81 -7.13 19.25
CA THR A 97 13.33 -8.05 18.21
C THR A 97 14.49 -8.71 17.47
N PRO A 98 15.38 -9.42 18.19
CA PRO A 98 16.55 -10.03 17.57
C PRO A 98 16.14 -11.00 16.47
N HIS A 99 16.81 -10.88 15.31
CA HIS A 99 16.61 -11.72 14.13
C HIS A 99 15.20 -11.66 13.49
N LYS A 100 14.43 -10.59 13.72
CA LYS A 100 13.11 -10.41 13.08
C LYS A 100 13.06 -9.31 12.03
N LEU A 101 14.05 -8.43 11.97
CA LEU A 101 13.96 -7.19 11.23
C LEU A 101 15.18 -6.99 10.34
N ASP A 102 14.93 -6.78 9.05
CA ASP A 102 15.92 -6.21 8.14
C ASP A 102 15.80 -4.68 8.08
N PHE A 103 16.90 -4.02 7.75
CA PHE A 103 16.91 -2.60 7.42
C PHE A 103 17.55 -2.40 6.06
N ILE A 104 16.77 -1.90 5.11
CA ILE A 104 17.22 -1.60 3.75
C ILE A 104 17.17 -0.09 3.52
N PHE A 105 18.30 0.47 3.09
CA PHE A 105 18.44 1.88 2.77
C PHE A 105 18.63 2.06 1.27
N ILE A 106 17.80 2.91 0.66
CA ILE A 106 17.93 3.28 -0.74
C ILE A 106 18.13 4.79 -0.84
N PHE A 107 19.23 5.17 -1.46
CA PHE A 107 19.60 6.56 -1.64
C PHE A 107 19.59 6.88 -3.13
N ASN A 108 18.63 7.70 -3.56
CA ASN A 108 18.71 8.30 -4.88
C ASN A 108 19.74 9.44 -4.83
N SER A 109 20.90 9.22 -5.45
CA SER A 109 22.03 10.16 -5.47
C SER A 109 22.73 10.09 -6.82
N GLN A 110 23.00 11.26 -7.41
CA GLN A 110 23.87 11.35 -8.61
C GLN A 110 25.38 11.35 -8.26
N ASP A 111 25.73 11.42 -6.97
CA ASP A 111 27.12 11.39 -6.50
C ASP A 111 27.36 10.20 -5.57
N GLU A 112 27.46 9.01 -6.18
CA GLU A 112 27.75 7.75 -5.48
C GLU A 112 29.02 7.85 -4.63
N ARG A 113 30.07 8.51 -5.15
CA ARG A 113 31.38 8.60 -4.49
C ARG A 113 31.30 9.43 -3.20
N VAL A 114 30.60 10.56 -3.22
CA VAL A 114 30.41 11.39 -2.02
C VAL A 114 29.60 10.62 -0.98
N LEU A 115 28.51 9.97 -1.38
CA LEU A 115 27.67 9.18 -0.48
C LEU A 115 28.44 7.98 0.11
N ALA A 116 29.18 7.24 -0.71
CA ALA A 116 30.02 6.12 -0.26
C ALA A 116 31.07 6.57 0.77
N ARG A 117 31.75 7.71 0.54
CA ARG A 117 32.70 8.28 1.51
C ARG A 117 32.02 8.66 2.83
N LEU A 118 30.83 9.24 2.75
CA LEU A 118 30.05 9.60 3.93
C LEU A 118 29.66 8.35 4.73
N LEU A 119 29.12 7.32 4.09
CA LEU A 119 28.76 6.05 4.73
C LEU A 119 29.97 5.39 5.40
N LYS A 120 31.14 5.40 4.73
CA LYS A 120 32.42 4.92 5.30
C LYS A 120 32.82 5.72 6.54
N ARG A 121 32.84 7.06 6.43
CA ARG A 121 33.26 7.95 7.52
C ARG A 121 32.35 7.83 8.73
N GLU A 122 31.05 7.71 8.51
CA GLU A 122 30.08 7.52 9.59
C GLU A 122 30.06 6.07 10.10
N HIS A 123 30.89 5.15 9.57
CA HIS A 123 30.92 3.73 9.90
C HIS A 123 29.51 3.08 9.82
N PHE A 124 28.77 3.38 8.77
CA PHE A 124 27.42 2.84 8.57
C PHE A 124 27.50 1.42 7.98
N THR A 125 27.07 0.43 8.77
CA THR A 125 27.31 -0.99 8.49
C THR A 125 26.20 -1.69 7.74
N ASN A 126 24.99 -1.14 7.78
CA ASN A 126 23.84 -1.66 7.07
C ASN A 126 24.06 -1.65 5.55
N PHE A 127 23.34 -2.54 4.89
CA PHE A 127 23.32 -2.65 3.44
C PHE A 127 22.56 -1.47 2.84
N VAL A 128 23.15 -0.83 1.83
CA VAL A 128 22.56 0.30 1.13
C VAL A 128 22.54 0.05 -0.37
N TYR A 129 21.56 0.62 -1.06
CA TYR A 129 21.54 0.71 -2.52
C TYR A 129 21.61 2.19 -2.93
N ILE A 130 22.54 2.53 -3.82
CA ILE A 130 22.65 3.87 -4.38
C ILE A 130 22.00 3.82 -5.77
N ASP A 131 20.89 4.53 -5.93
CA ASP A 131 20.04 4.51 -7.12
C ASP A 131 20.23 5.81 -7.92
N GLU A 132 21.22 5.84 -8.81
CA GLU A 132 21.60 7.06 -9.55
C GLU A 132 20.51 7.60 -10.47
N ILE A 133 19.62 6.73 -10.94
CA ILE A 133 18.59 7.07 -11.94
C ILE A 133 17.17 6.96 -11.39
N ASP A 134 17.00 6.92 -10.08
CA ASP A 134 15.70 6.87 -9.40
C ASP A 134 14.82 5.67 -9.80
N THR A 135 15.42 4.54 -10.11
CA THR A 135 14.75 3.34 -10.64
C THR A 135 13.66 2.84 -9.70
N LEU A 136 13.96 2.72 -8.40
CA LEU A 136 13.03 2.19 -7.41
C LEU A 136 11.78 3.06 -7.29
N ASN A 137 11.95 4.38 -7.19
CA ASN A 137 10.82 5.30 -7.10
C ASN A 137 10.06 5.42 -8.43
N LYS A 138 10.73 5.31 -9.59
CA LYS A 138 10.06 5.28 -10.90
C LYS A 138 9.11 4.09 -11.05
N ILE A 139 9.43 2.95 -10.43
CA ILE A 139 8.58 1.75 -10.46
C ILE A 139 7.44 1.86 -9.44
N ASN A 140 7.72 2.33 -8.22
CA ASN A 140 6.76 2.30 -7.11
C ASN A 140 5.95 3.59 -6.92
N HIS A 141 6.45 4.72 -7.42
CA HIS A 141 5.86 6.04 -7.25
C HIS A 141 5.65 6.44 -5.79
N PHE A 142 6.73 6.41 -4.98
CA PHE A 142 6.66 6.74 -3.56
C PHE A 142 6.09 8.16 -3.31
N PRO A 143 5.50 8.41 -2.12
CA PRO A 143 5.03 9.74 -1.78
C PRO A 143 6.15 10.77 -1.88
N LYS A 144 5.85 11.97 -2.39
CA LYS A 144 6.83 13.07 -2.50
C LYS A 144 7.29 13.63 -1.15
N ASP A 145 6.56 13.32 -0.08
CA ASP A 145 6.87 13.81 1.26
C ASP A 145 7.83 12.84 1.95
N GLU A 146 9.00 13.35 2.31
CA GLU A 146 10.10 12.58 2.94
C GLU A 146 9.67 11.89 4.24
N ASN A 147 8.64 12.40 4.93
CA ASN A 147 8.09 11.75 6.13
C ASN A 147 7.39 10.42 5.83
N PHE A 148 7.07 10.14 4.56
CA PHE A 148 6.30 8.98 4.09
C PHE A 148 7.08 8.13 3.08
N GLN A 149 8.39 8.29 3.00
CA GLN A 149 9.27 7.47 2.16
C GLN A 149 9.94 6.32 2.95
N THR A 150 9.33 5.94 4.08
CA THR A 150 9.78 4.83 4.91
C THR A 150 8.63 3.87 5.14
N PHE A 151 8.89 2.59 4.97
CA PHE A 151 7.88 1.54 4.95
C PHE A 151 8.31 0.39 5.86
N LEU A 152 7.37 -0.13 6.63
CA LEU A 152 7.49 -1.44 7.26
C LEU A 152 6.83 -2.45 6.33
N LEU A 153 7.60 -3.46 5.93
CA LEU A 153 7.18 -4.49 4.98
C LEU A 153 7.11 -5.86 5.68
N ASP A 154 6.24 -6.73 5.18
CA ASP A 154 6.29 -8.16 5.50
C ASP A 154 7.31 -8.91 4.61
N LYS A 155 7.41 -10.24 4.81
CA LYS A 155 8.29 -11.12 4.04
C LYS A 155 8.02 -11.16 2.53
N ASP A 156 6.82 -10.76 2.11
CA ASP A 156 6.36 -10.75 0.71
C ASP A 156 6.36 -9.32 0.14
N ASP A 157 7.08 -8.40 0.80
CA ASP A 157 7.23 -6.99 0.42
C ASP A 157 5.95 -6.17 0.44
N ARG A 158 4.92 -6.64 1.16
CA ARG A 158 3.69 -5.88 1.36
C ARG A 158 3.87 -4.87 2.46
N VAL A 159 3.40 -3.65 2.23
CA VAL A 159 3.46 -2.58 3.21
C VAL A 159 2.48 -2.85 4.36
N LEU A 160 3.02 -2.97 5.57
CA LEU A 160 2.29 -3.09 6.82
C LEU A 160 2.08 -1.74 7.50
N ALA A 161 2.98 -0.79 7.26
CA ALA A 161 2.85 0.58 7.75
C ALA A 161 3.77 1.55 6.98
N ILE A 162 3.41 2.83 6.98
CA ILE A 162 4.16 3.91 6.33
C ILE A 162 4.48 5.04 7.32
N GLY A 163 5.63 5.65 7.15
CA GLY A 163 6.07 6.82 7.91
C GLY A 163 7.49 6.69 8.44
N ASN A 164 8.17 7.80 8.66
CA ASN A 164 9.53 7.81 9.20
C ASN A 164 9.54 7.69 10.74
N PRO A 165 10.03 6.56 11.31
CA PRO A 165 10.05 6.34 12.77
C PRO A 165 11.06 7.21 13.52
N ILE A 166 12.03 7.83 12.83
CA ILE A 166 12.96 8.79 13.44
C ILE A 166 12.25 10.10 13.81
N HIS A 167 11.28 10.52 13.00
CA HIS A 167 10.59 11.80 13.17
C HIS A 167 9.27 11.69 13.92
N ASN A 168 8.72 10.49 14.00
CA ASN A 168 7.40 10.28 14.57
C ASN A 168 7.41 9.12 15.58
N PRO A 169 7.44 9.42 16.89
CA PRO A 169 7.36 8.40 17.93
C PRO A 169 6.14 7.49 17.81
N LYS A 170 5.00 8.00 17.30
CA LYS A 170 3.81 7.17 17.09
C LYS A 170 4.01 6.14 15.98
N VAL A 171 4.76 6.48 14.93
CA VAL A 171 5.14 5.52 13.87
C VAL A 171 6.14 4.50 14.40
N LYS A 172 7.11 4.91 15.21
CA LYS A 172 8.03 3.97 15.86
C LYS A 172 7.29 2.95 16.73
N GLU A 173 6.38 3.42 17.58
CA GLU A 173 5.54 2.54 18.40
C GLU A 173 4.60 1.67 17.55
N LEU A 174 4.10 2.21 16.43
CA LEU A 174 3.31 1.45 15.47
C LEU A 174 4.13 0.25 14.93
N TYR A 175 5.36 0.49 14.48
CA TYR A 175 6.23 -0.56 13.96
C TYR A 175 6.56 -1.63 15.00
N LYS A 176 6.91 -1.23 16.23
CA LYS A 176 7.19 -2.17 17.32
C LYS A 176 6.03 -3.12 17.57
N LYS A 177 4.81 -2.59 17.63
CA LYS A 177 3.62 -3.41 17.88
C LYS A 177 3.35 -4.41 16.76
N VAL A 178 3.49 -4.01 15.50
CA VAL A 178 3.41 -4.94 14.34
C VAL A 178 4.42 -6.08 14.52
N ILE A 179 5.69 -5.74 14.72
CA ILE A 179 6.80 -6.70 14.71
C ILE A 179 6.72 -7.65 15.92
N LEU A 180 6.29 -7.16 17.08
CA LEU A 180 6.07 -7.95 18.29
C LEU A 180 4.82 -8.84 18.22
N GLY A 181 4.02 -8.72 17.16
CA GLY A 181 2.80 -9.51 16.98
C GLY A 181 1.69 -9.12 17.95
N ASP A 182 1.64 -7.85 18.35
CA ASP A 182 0.55 -7.32 19.17
C ASP A 182 -0.78 -7.54 18.43
N GLU A 183 -1.66 -8.36 18.99
CA GLU A 183 -2.99 -8.68 18.44
C GLU A 183 -3.85 -7.41 18.26
N THR A 184 -3.53 -6.31 18.96
CA THR A 184 -4.18 -5.00 18.74
C THR A 184 -3.87 -4.41 17.36
N PHE A 185 -2.86 -4.91 16.63
CA PHE A 185 -2.57 -4.53 15.25
C PHE A 185 -3.35 -5.29 14.20
N LYS A 186 -3.76 -6.53 14.50
CA LYS A 186 -4.87 -7.16 13.75
C LYS A 186 -6.16 -6.35 13.91
N GLN A 187 -6.21 -5.49 14.93
CA GLN A 187 -7.22 -4.48 15.18
C GLN A 187 -6.70 -3.03 15.01
N ILE A 188 -5.76 -2.74 14.09
CA ILE A 188 -5.68 -1.34 13.62
C ILE A 188 -7.10 -1.05 13.14
N PRO A 189 -7.81 -0.09 13.77
CA PRO A 189 -9.14 0.23 13.34
C PRO A 189 -8.96 0.95 12.00
N HIS A 190 -9.04 0.20 10.91
CA HIS A 190 -9.75 0.73 9.77
C HIS A 190 -11.08 1.16 10.36
N LYS A 191 -11.26 2.47 10.61
CA LYS A 191 -12.57 3.00 10.98
C LYS A 191 -13.54 2.35 9.99
N ASN A 192 -14.41 1.49 10.49
CA ASN A 192 -15.26 0.70 9.62
C ASN A 192 -16.07 1.68 8.77
N THR A 193 -16.17 1.38 7.49
CA THR A 193 -17.06 2.12 6.61
C THR A 193 -18.36 1.35 6.38
N THR A 194 -19.33 2.00 5.75
CA THR A 194 -20.55 1.35 5.30
C THR A 194 -20.51 1.20 3.78
N VAL A 195 -21.06 0.09 3.29
CA VAL A 195 -21.06 -0.22 1.86
C VAL A 195 -22.45 -0.56 1.40
N LYS A 196 -22.86 0.04 0.27
CA LYS A 196 -24.06 -0.32 -0.46
C LYS A 196 -23.67 -1.11 -1.72
N LYS A 197 -24.27 -2.28 -1.89
CA LYS A 197 -24.20 -3.06 -3.13
C LYS A 197 -25.27 -2.57 -4.11
N ASP A 198 -24.95 -2.47 -5.39
CA ASP A 198 -25.95 -2.26 -6.45
C ASP A 198 -26.90 -3.45 -6.57
N LYS A 199 -26.35 -4.67 -6.52
CA LYS A 199 -27.05 -5.95 -6.48
C LYS A 199 -26.25 -6.97 -5.68
N SER A 200 -26.91 -8.02 -5.18
CA SER A 200 -26.24 -9.13 -4.48
C SER A 200 -26.19 -10.42 -5.27
N VAL A 201 -27.00 -10.51 -6.34
CA VAL A 201 -27.08 -11.66 -7.23
C VAL A 201 -27.12 -11.13 -8.66
N ALA A 202 -26.40 -11.78 -9.57
CA ALA A 202 -26.51 -11.58 -11.01
C ALA A 202 -26.81 -12.92 -11.69
N ASN A 203 -27.87 -12.98 -12.49
CA ASN A 203 -28.18 -14.15 -13.30
C ASN A 203 -27.57 -13.93 -14.70
N LEU A 204 -26.67 -14.83 -15.09
CA LEU A 204 -25.97 -14.81 -16.38
C LEU A 204 -26.78 -15.47 -17.51
N GLY A 205 -27.98 -15.99 -17.19
CA GLY A 205 -28.83 -16.67 -18.16
C GLY A 205 -28.25 -18.01 -18.59
N SER A 206 -28.46 -18.34 -19.86
CA SER A 206 -27.92 -19.54 -20.49
C SER A 206 -26.87 -19.19 -21.52
N PHE A 207 -25.74 -19.89 -21.51
CA PHE A 207 -24.63 -19.67 -22.42
C PHE A 207 -23.88 -21.00 -22.67
N PRO A 208 -23.16 -21.15 -23.81
CA PRO A 208 -22.36 -22.34 -24.08
C PRO A 208 -21.24 -22.54 -23.05
N SER A 209 -20.99 -23.76 -22.57
CA SER A 209 -20.01 -24.00 -21.50
C SER A 209 -18.57 -23.61 -21.86
N GLU A 210 -18.22 -23.58 -23.14
CA GLU A 210 -16.89 -23.21 -23.62
C GLU A 210 -16.63 -21.70 -23.58
N GLU A 211 -17.68 -20.88 -23.50
CA GLU A 211 -17.58 -19.42 -23.47
C GLU A 211 -17.33 -18.90 -22.04
N GLU A 212 -16.55 -17.82 -21.97
CA GLU A 212 -16.41 -17.02 -20.76
C GLU A 212 -17.46 -15.92 -20.75
N VAL A 213 -18.18 -15.78 -19.64
CA VAL A 213 -19.18 -14.73 -19.43
C VAL A 213 -18.72 -13.76 -18.34
N VAL A 214 -19.03 -12.48 -18.53
CA VAL A 214 -18.60 -11.40 -17.63
C VAL A 214 -19.80 -10.64 -17.09
N THR A 215 -19.79 -10.33 -15.78
CA THR A 215 -20.76 -9.45 -15.14
C THR A 215 -20.07 -8.46 -14.22
N GLU A 216 -20.62 -7.25 -14.12
CA GLU A 216 -20.17 -6.25 -13.15
C GLU A 216 -21.06 -6.22 -11.90
N PHE A 217 -20.43 -5.94 -10.75
CA PHE A 217 -21.05 -5.50 -9.50
C PHE A 217 -20.43 -4.18 -9.07
N THR A 218 -21.20 -3.31 -8.41
CA THR A 218 -20.70 -2.05 -7.88
C THR A 218 -20.88 -1.97 -6.36
N LEU A 219 -19.77 -1.80 -5.65
CA LEU A 219 -19.76 -1.49 -4.22
C LEU A 219 -19.57 0.01 -4.01
N THR A 220 -20.58 0.67 -3.45
CA THR A 220 -20.50 2.11 -3.15
C THR A 220 -20.15 2.31 -1.69
N ASN A 221 -19.09 3.07 -1.42
CA ASN A 221 -18.73 3.48 -0.07
C ASN A 221 -19.72 4.56 0.41
N THR A 222 -20.53 4.25 1.42
CA THR A 222 -21.52 5.14 2.01
C THR A 222 -21.11 5.70 3.38
N GLY A 223 -19.92 5.34 3.90
CA GLY A 223 -19.42 5.82 5.18
C GLY A 223 -18.54 7.07 5.07
N ASP A 224 -17.91 7.43 6.20
CA ASP A 224 -17.06 8.62 6.34
C ASP A 224 -15.56 8.34 6.13
N THR A 225 -15.17 7.07 5.97
CA THR A 225 -13.79 6.64 5.73
C THR A 225 -13.65 5.84 4.44
N PRO A 226 -12.45 5.80 3.83
CA PRO A 226 -12.22 5.02 2.62
C PRO A 226 -12.55 3.52 2.81
N LEU A 227 -13.20 2.92 1.81
CA LEU A 227 -13.40 1.49 1.71
C LEU A 227 -12.14 0.85 1.12
N VAL A 228 -11.58 -0.13 1.83
CA VAL A 228 -10.41 -0.92 1.45
C VAL A 228 -10.85 -2.37 1.31
N VAL A 229 -10.63 -2.95 0.12
CA VAL A 229 -10.83 -4.38 -0.11
C VAL A 229 -9.53 -5.10 0.23
N VAL A 230 -9.59 -5.94 1.27
CA VAL A 230 -8.48 -6.74 1.77
C VAL A 230 -8.26 -7.95 0.87
N ASP A 231 -9.34 -8.63 0.50
CA ASP A 231 -9.28 -9.84 -0.31
C ASP A 231 -10.62 -10.13 -1.02
N VAL A 232 -10.57 -10.94 -2.07
CA VAL A 232 -11.74 -11.46 -2.78
C VAL A 232 -11.57 -12.95 -2.99
N VAL A 233 -12.43 -13.74 -2.34
CA VAL A 233 -12.41 -15.21 -2.40
C VAL A 233 -13.59 -15.70 -3.21
N THR A 234 -13.33 -16.51 -4.23
CA THR A 234 -14.33 -17.17 -5.07
C THR A 234 -14.59 -18.60 -4.60
N SER A 235 -15.76 -19.17 -4.93
CA SER A 235 -16.07 -20.56 -4.57
C SER A 235 -15.35 -21.63 -5.41
N CYS A 236 -14.73 -21.28 -6.54
CA CYS A 236 -14.00 -22.17 -7.44
C CYS A 236 -12.96 -21.38 -8.25
N GLY A 237 -11.95 -22.07 -8.79
CA GLY A 237 -11.01 -21.49 -9.76
C GLY A 237 -11.64 -21.10 -11.11
N CYS A 238 -12.86 -21.57 -11.37
CA CYS A 238 -13.67 -21.29 -12.54
C CYS A 238 -14.29 -19.88 -12.58
N THR A 239 -14.10 -19.11 -11.50
CA THR A 239 -14.54 -17.71 -11.38
C THR A 239 -13.34 -16.84 -11.03
N THR A 240 -13.13 -15.76 -11.78
CA THR A 240 -12.11 -14.76 -11.51
C THR A 240 -12.75 -13.39 -11.30
N VAL A 241 -12.09 -12.51 -10.52
CA VAL A 241 -12.61 -11.19 -10.19
C VAL A 241 -11.53 -10.15 -10.39
N GLU A 242 -11.83 -9.16 -11.23
CA GLU A 242 -10.97 -8.01 -11.50
C GLU A 242 -11.58 -6.76 -10.85
N TYR A 243 -10.78 -6.01 -10.10
CA TYR A 243 -11.19 -4.78 -9.45
C TYR A 243 -9.99 -3.87 -9.17
N SER A 244 -10.24 -2.58 -8.97
CA SER A 244 -9.22 -1.64 -8.53
C SER A 244 -8.87 -1.88 -7.07
N ARG A 245 -7.59 -2.13 -6.76
CA ARG A 245 -7.09 -2.28 -5.39
C ARG A 245 -7.00 -0.97 -4.60
N LYS A 246 -7.10 0.17 -5.30
CA LYS A 246 -7.11 1.49 -4.68
C LYS A 246 -8.27 1.64 -3.69
N PRO A 247 -8.06 2.30 -2.53
CA PRO A 247 -9.15 2.65 -1.63
C PRO A 247 -10.23 3.47 -2.31
N VAL A 248 -11.48 3.19 -1.96
CA VAL A 248 -12.66 3.85 -2.53
C VAL A 248 -13.11 4.92 -1.56
N LEU A 249 -12.95 6.19 -1.94
CA LEU A 249 -13.33 7.33 -1.10
C LEU A 249 -14.84 7.36 -0.78
N PRO A 250 -15.25 8.04 0.30
CA PRO A 250 -16.67 8.28 0.60
C PRO A 250 -17.47 8.76 -0.61
N GLY A 251 -18.64 8.14 -0.84
CA GLY A 251 -19.53 8.42 -1.95
C GLY A 251 -19.07 7.91 -3.32
N LYS A 252 -17.92 7.22 -3.41
CA LYS A 252 -17.42 6.62 -4.65
C LYS A 252 -17.74 5.13 -4.73
N GLY A 253 -17.75 4.62 -5.96
CA GLY A 253 -18.02 3.21 -6.28
C GLY A 253 -16.76 2.46 -6.70
N LEU A 254 -16.70 1.18 -6.31
CA LEU A 254 -15.79 0.17 -6.82
C LEU A 254 -16.55 -0.76 -7.75
N LYS A 255 -16.06 -0.92 -8.98
CA LYS A 255 -16.54 -1.96 -9.87
C LYS A 255 -15.74 -3.25 -9.66
N LEU A 256 -16.46 -4.36 -9.56
CA LEU A 256 -15.90 -5.71 -9.64
C LEU A 256 -16.40 -6.36 -10.92
N SER A 257 -15.47 -6.68 -11.83
CA SER A 257 -15.72 -7.45 -13.04
C SER A 257 -15.51 -8.93 -12.71
N ILE A 258 -16.59 -9.70 -12.66
CA ILE A 258 -16.57 -11.13 -12.38
C ILE A 258 -16.64 -11.87 -13.71
N LYS A 259 -15.62 -12.66 -14.00
CA LYS A 259 -15.57 -13.53 -15.17
C LYS A 259 -15.80 -14.98 -14.72
N TYR A 260 -16.61 -15.70 -15.48
CA TYR A 260 -16.96 -17.08 -15.20
C TYR A 260 -16.83 -17.93 -16.46
N LYS A 261 -16.11 -19.04 -16.35
CA LYS A 261 -16.07 -20.10 -17.35
C LYS A 261 -16.59 -21.38 -16.69
N ALA A 262 -17.52 -22.07 -17.34
CA ALA A 262 -18.11 -23.26 -16.77
C ALA A 262 -17.14 -24.45 -16.80
N ASP A 263 -16.90 -25.11 -15.67
CA ASP A 263 -16.13 -26.37 -15.64
C ASP A 263 -16.95 -27.54 -16.22
N GLN A 264 -18.27 -27.48 -16.03
CA GLN A 264 -19.22 -28.48 -16.50
C GLN A 264 -20.55 -27.81 -16.91
N PRO A 265 -21.25 -28.35 -17.92
CA PRO A 265 -22.61 -27.93 -18.25
C PRO A 265 -23.60 -28.13 -17.10
N GLY A 266 -24.67 -27.34 -17.10
CA GLY A 266 -25.76 -27.39 -16.14
C GLY A 266 -25.90 -26.14 -15.30
N TYR A 267 -26.83 -26.20 -14.35
CA TYR A 267 -27.12 -25.08 -13.46
C TYR A 267 -25.97 -24.82 -12.50
N PHE A 268 -25.62 -23.54 -12.30
CA PHE A 268 -24.61 -23.14 -11.33
C PHE A 268 -25.10 -22.02 -10.43
N ASN A 269 -24.51 -21.99 -9.23
CA ASN A 269 -24.60 -20.91 -8.27
C ASN A 269 -23.22 -20.74 -7.63
N LYS A 270 -22.48 -19.69 -8.03
CA LYS A 270 -21.13 -19.42 -7.55
C LYS A 270 -21.15 -18.18 -6.67
N SER A 271 -20.37 -18.23 -5.60
CA SER A 271 -20.28 -17.13 -4.63
C SER A 271 -18.92 -16.45 -4.69
N VAL A 272 -18.94 -15.14 -4.49
CA VAL A 272 -17.78 -14.27 -4.37
C VAL A 272 -17.89 -13.53 -3.04
N LYS A 273 -16.92 -13.73 -2.17
CA LYS A 273 -16.82 -13.10 -0.84
C LYS A 273 -15.79 -11.98 -0.91
N VAL A 274 -16.23 -10.75 -0.73
CA VAL A 274 -15.36 -9.56 -0.73
C VAL A 274 -15.06 -9.17 0.72
N PHE A 275 -13.83 -9.43 1.16
CA PHE A 275 -13.33 -9.04 2.47
C PHE A 275 -12.86 -7.59 2.41
N CYS A 276 -13.42 -6.74 3.27
CA CYS A 276 -13.12 -5.31 3.33
C CYS A 276 -13.27 -4.75 4.75
N ASN A 277 -12.90 -3.50 4.96
CA ASN A 277 -13.09 -2.77 6.22
C ASN A 277 -14.53 -2.24 6.42
N ALA A 278 -15.53 -2.97 5.93
CA ALA A 278 -16.94 -2.66 6.17
C ALA A 278 -17.47 -3.46 7.37
N GLU A 279 -18.40 -2.88 8.16
CA GLU A 279 -18.99 -3.59 9.32
C GLU A 279 -19.65 -4.92 8.94
N LYS A 280 -20.16 -5.03 7.71
CA LYS A 280 -20.83 -6.22 7.18
C LYS A 280 -19.91 -7.10 6.32
N SER A 281 -18.60 -7.02 6.53
CA SER A 281 -17.61 -7.85 5.84
C SER A 281 -17.64 -9.30 6.34
N PRO A 282 -17.49 -10.31 5.46
CA PRO A 282 -17.36 -10.20 4.01
C PRO A 282 -18.69 -9.86 3.32
N LEU A 283 -18.62 -9.04 2.28
CA LEU A 283 -19.77 -8.78 1.41
C LEU A 283 -19.95 -9.96 0.45
N LEU A 284 -21.10 -10.61 0.50
CA LEU A 284 -21.43 -11.73 -0.38
C LEU A 284 -22.09 -11.24 -1.68
N LEU A 285 -21.56 -11.70 -2.81
CA LEU A 285 -22.09 -11.56 -4.17
C LEU A 285 -22.25 -12.96 -4.78
N ASN A 286 -23.32 -13.20 -5.54
CA ASN A 286 -23.55 -14.48 -6.21
C ASN A 286 -23.78 -14.30 -7.71
N ILE A 287 -23.27 -15.24 -8.50
CA ILE A 287 -23.62 -15.40 -9.91
C ILE A 287 -24.37 -16.72 -10.09
N THR A 288 -25.47 -16.68 -10.85
CA THR A 288 -26.28 -17.87 -11.17
C THR A 288 -26.52 -17.96 -12.66
N GLY A 289 -26.86 -19.14 -13.16
CA GLY A 289 -27.17 -19.35 -14.57
C GLY A 289 -27.16 -20.83 -14.93
N ASN A 290 -27.16 -21.11 -16.23
CA ASN A 290 -27.13 -22.48 -16.75
C ASN A 290 -26.17 -22.57 -17.94
N ALA A 291 -25.08 -23.32 -17.79
CA ALA A 291 -24.16 -23.60 -18.89
C ALA A 291 -24.76 -24.69 -19.78
N LEU A 292 -24.81 -24.46 -21.09
CA LEU A 292 -25.35 -25.41 -22.07
C LEU A 292 -24.22 -26.27 -22.64
N THR A 293 -24.53 -27.53 -22.90
CA THR A 293 -23.76 -28.33 -23.86
C THR A 293 -24.00 -27.77 -25.26
N ASP A 294 -22.97 -27.75 -26.10
CA ASP A 294 -23.10 -27.48 -27.54
C ASP A 294 -24.11 -28.43 -28.22
#